data_AF-A0A9D5IW28-F1
#
_entry.id   AF-A0A9D5IW28-F1
#
_cell.length_a   1.000
_cell.length_b   1.000
_cell.length_c   1.000
_cell.angle_alpha   90.00
_cell.angle_beta   90.00
_cell.angle_gamma   90.00
#
_symmetry.space_group_name_H-M   'P 1'
#
loop_
_entity.id
_entity.type
_entity.pdbx_description
1 polymer ?
#
loop_
_entity_poly.entity_id
_entity_poly.type
_entity_poly.pdbx_seq_one_letter_code
_entity_poly.pdbx_strand_id
1 'polypeptide(L)' 'MHFLQVDPTKDRQVFGWTPSVCFHELVRIMVDADLELAGPSCIGEGRRILDARDGRWQR' A
#
# COMPACT_ATOMS: atom_id res chain seq x y z
N MET A 1 -17.77 7.43 -19.48
CA MET A 1 -16.85 6.76 -18.53
C MET A 1 -15.75 7.74 -18.21
N HIS A 2 -15.63 8.21 -16.96
CA HIS A 2 -14.55 9.10 -16.53
C HIS A 2 -13.47 8.26 -15.85
N PHE A 3 -12.21 8.53 -16.19
CA PHE A 3 -11.05 7.80 -15.71
C PHE A 3 -10.17 8.76 -14.88
N LEU A 4 -9.74 8.32 -13.70
CA LEU A 4 -8.89 9.11 -12.81
C LEU A 4 -7.51 8.47 -12.76
N GLN A 5 -6.54 9.10 -13.42
CA GLN A 5 -5.14 8.73 -13.34
C GLN A 5 -4.29 9.99 -13.27
N VAL A 6 -3.48 10.09 -12.22
CA VAL A 6 -2.51 11.18 -12.06
C VAL A 6 -1.22 10.85 -12.79
N ASP A 7 -0.55 11.87 -13.33
CA ASP A 7 0.83 11.79 -13.79
C ASP A 7 1.79 12.36 -12.73
N PRO A 8 2.52 11.52 -11.97
CA PRO A 8 3.44 11.97 -10.93
C PRO A 8 4.87 12.23 -11.45
N THR A 9 5.08 12.39 -12.76
CA THR A 9 6.42 12.55 -13.34
C THR A 9 7.18 13.74 -12.76
N LYS A 10 6.49 14.87 -12.51
CA LYS A 10 7.11 16.06 -11.89
C LYS A 10 7.66 15.74 -10.50
N ASP A 11 6.88 15.04 -9.67
CA ASP A 11 7.28 14.76 -8.28
C ASP A 11 8.44 13.75 -8.22
N ARG A 12 8.45 12.79 -9.15
CA ARG A 12 9.58 11.87 -9.34
C ARG A 12 10.86 12.62 -9.70
N GLN A 13 10.79 13.58 -10.62
CA GLN A 13 11.98 14.31 -11.09
C GLN A 13 12.49 15.34 -10.09
N VAL A 14 11.59 16.09 -9.46
CA VAL A 14 11.96 17.22 -8.59
C VAL A 14 12.26 16.76 -7.17
N PHE A 15 11.48 15.80 -6.65
CA PHE A 15 11.57 15.38 -5.25
C PHE A 15 12.10 13.96 -5.09
N GLY A 16 12.41 13.25 -6.18
CA GLY A 16 12.80 11.83 -6.12
C GLY A 16 11.68 10.94 -5.57
N TRP A 17 10.43 11.41 -5.64
CA TRP A 17 9.31 10.72 -5.00
C TRP A 17 9.00 9.40 -5.69
N THR A 18 8.73 8.36 -4.90
CA THR A 18 8.25 7.06 -5.37
C THR A 18 7.14 6.57 -4.45
N PRO A 19 6.10 5.87 -4.97
CA PRO A 19 5.07 5.31 -4.11
C PRO A 19 5.68 4.30 -3.14
N SER A 20 5.31 4.38 -1.86
CA SER A 20 5.75 3.43 -0.84
C SER A 20 5.03 2.08 -0.94
N VAL A 21 3.81 2.07 -1.48
CA VAL A 21 2.93 0.90 -1.63
C VAL A 21 2.17 1.02 -2.96
N CYS A 22 2.12 -0.08 -3.72
CA CYS A 22 1.34 -0.19 -4.96
C CYS A 22 -0.07 -0.69 -4.69
N PHE A 23 -1.00 -0.50 -5.64
CA PHE A 23 -2.41 -0.88 -5.46
C PHE A 23 -2.62 -2.33 -5.00
N HIS A 24 -1.92 -3.30 -5.61
CA HIS A 24 -2.05 -4.71 -5.23
C HIS A 24 -1.53 -4.99 -3.82
N GLU A 25 -0.45 -4.31 -3.41
CA GLU A 25 0.09 -4.40 -2.05
C GLU A 25 -0.89 -3.80 -1.04
N LEU A 26 -1.51 -2.65 -1.37
CA LEU A 26 -2.54 -2.02 -0.54
C LEU A 26 -3.74 -2.94 -0.33
N VAL A 27 -4.23 -3.60 -1.38
CA VAL A 27 -5.35 -4.55 -1.26
C VAL A 27 -5.02 -5.68 -0.29
N ARG A 28 -3.79 -6.23 -0.34
CA ARG A 28 -3.35 -7.28 0.61
C ARG A 28 -3.30 -6.79 2.05
N ILE A 29 -2.82 -5.57 2.26
CA ILE A 29 -2.81 -4.94 3.60
C ILE A 29 -4.25 -4.79 4.12
N MET A 30 -5.17 -4.32 3.28
CA MET A 30 -6.58 -4.14 3.68
C MET A 30 -7.25 -5.47 4.01
N VAL A 31 -7.07 -6.50 3.17
CA VAL A 31 -7.69 -7.81 3.39
C VAL A 31 -7.15 -8.48 4.66
N ASP A 32 -5.83 -8.44 4.89
CA ASP A 32 -5.27 -9.00 6.11
C ASP A 32 -5.76 -8.26 7.35
N ALA A 33 -5.90 -6.92 7.30
CA ALA A 33 -6.45 -6.14 8.41
C ALA A 33 -7.90 -6.52 8.72
N ASP A 34 -8.73 -6.71 7.69
CA ASP A 34 -10.13 -7.17 7.87
C ASP A 34 -10.20 -8.59 8.43
N LEU A 35 -9.31 -9.50 7.99
CA LEU A 35 -9.24 -10.86 8.51
C LEU A 35 -8.74 -10.90 9.96
N GLU A 36 -7.74 -10.09 10.31
CA GLU A 36 -7.29 -9.94 11.71
C GLU A 36 -8.42 -9.43 12.61
N LEU A 37 -9.25 -8.50 12.10
CA LEU A 37 -10.41 -7.97 12.84
C LEU A 37 -11.54 -8.99 12.97
N ALA A 38 -11.81 -9.77 11.92
CA ALA A 38 -12.91 -10.74 11.88
C ALA A 38 -12.63 -12.02 12.69
N GLY A 39 -11.39 -12.25 13.13
CA GLY A 39 -10.97 -13.44 13.87
C GLY A 39 -10.54 -14.70 13.10
N PRO A 40 -10.64 -14.83 11.75
CA PRO A 40 -9.95 -15.93 11.04
C PRO A 40 -8.43 -15.71 10.98
N SER A 41 -7.69 -16.78 10.71
CA SER A 41 -6.24 -16.70 10.46
C SER A 41 -5.96 -15.89 9.18
N CYS A 42 -5.23 -14.79 9.29
CA CYS A 42 -4.74 -14.04 8.12
C CYS A 42 -3.49 -14.72 7.53
N ILE A 43 -3.23 -14.48 6.23
CA ILE A 43 -2.03 -15.01 5.55
C ILE A 43 -0.79 -14.18 5.96
N GLY A 44 -1.00 -12.94 6.37
CA GLY A 44 0.01 -12.03 6.89
C GLY A 44 0.90 -11.43 5.78
N GLU A 45 0.46 -11.47 4.52
CA GLU A 45 1.15 -10.80 3.42
C GLU A 45 1.19 -9.28 3.61
N GLY A 46 0.07 -8.70 4.06
CA GLY A 46 -0.05 -7.30 4.43
C GLY A 46 0.97 -6.91 5.49
N ARG A 47 1.05 -7.67 6.59
CA ARG A 47 2.04 -7.45 7.65
C ARG A 47 3.48 -7.48 7.11
N ARG A 48 3.83 -8.48 6.29
CA ARG A 48 5.16 -8.56 5.66
C ARG A 48 5.49 -7.36 4.79
N ILE A 49 4.52 -6.85 4.02
CA ILE A 49 4.68 -5.65 3.20
C ILE A 49 4.93 -4.43 4.10
N LEU A 50 4.19 -4.29 5.19
CA LEU A 50 4.36 -3.17 6.13
C LEU A 50 5.74 -3.21 6.80
N ASP A 51 6.18 -4.39 7.23
CA ASP A 51 7.48 -4.60 7.87
C ASP A 51 8.63 -4.31 6.89
N ALA A 52 8.51 -4.74 5.63
CA ALA A 52 9.50 -4.46 4.58
C ALA A 52 9.60 -2.98 4.16
N ARG A 53 8.65 -2.14 4.59
CA ARG A 53 8.56 -0.70 4.27
C ARG A 53 8.74 0.18 5.51
N ASP A 54 9.21 -0.39 6.64
CA ASP A 54 9.40 0.26 7.94
C ASP A 54 8.16 1.02 8.44
N GLY A 55 6.95 0.54 8.12
CA GLY A 55 5.71 1.22 8.51
C GLY A 55 5.52 2.63 7.94
N ARG A 56 6.34 3.06 6.97
CA ARG A 56 6.29 4.43 6.39
C ARG A 56 5.05 4.72 5.56
N TRP A 57 4.16 3.74 5.38
CA TRP A 57 2.92 3.91 4.62
C TRP A 57 1.87 4.81 5.32
N GLN A 58 2.00 5.05 6.64
CA GLN A 58 1.09 5.91 7.43
C GLN A 58 1.65 7.32 7.73
N ARG A 59 2.81 7.71 7.19
CA ARG A 59 3.38 9.05 7.41
C ARG A 59 3.19 9.96 6.23
#